data_AF-A0A645J164-F1
#
_entry.id   AF-A0A645J164-F1
#
_cell.length_a   1.000
_cell.length_b   1.000
_cell.length_c   1.000
_cell.angle_alpha   90.00
_cell.angle_beta   90.00
_cell.angle_gamma   90.00
#
_symmetry.space_group_name_H-M   'P 1'
#
loop_
_entity.id
_entity.type
_entity.pdbx_description
1 polymer ?
#
loop_
_entity_poly.entity_id
_entity_poly.type
_entity_poly.pdbx_seq_one_letter_code
_entity_poly.pdbx_strand_id
1 'polypeptide(L)'
;MREVVTAVMRFRDERSTPLSKELDGYFNDLYDHVVRAAEWTESLRDLISSVFETNLSLQDARLNEIMKKLAAWAAIIAVPTAVTGWFGQNIPYPGFSEAFGLFQSVLLILVGSVGLYFVFRRFDWI
;
A
#
# COMPACT_ATOMS: atom_id res chain seq x y z
N MET A 1 -5.91 -20.68 26.19
CA MET A 1 -7.24 -20.70 26.86
C MET A 1 -7.93 -22.05 26.67
N ARG A 2 -8.12 -22.56 25.44
CA ARG A 2 -8.75 -23.87 25.16
C ARG A 2 -8.09 -25.05 25.89
N GLU A 3 -6.77 -25.10 25.92
CA GLU A 3 -6.00 -26.17 26.59
C GLU A 3 -6.21 -26.21 28.10
N VAL A 4 -6.36 -25.05 28.75
CA VAL A 4 -6.58 -24.95 30.19
C VAL A 4 -7.96 -25.50 30.57
N VAL A 5 -9.00 -25.15 29.81
CA VAL A 5 -10.35 -25.67 30.09
C VAL A 5 -10.45 -27.16 29.76
N THR A 6 -9.78 -27.59 28.69
CA THR A 6 -9.70 -29.02 28.34
C THR A 6 -8.96 -29.81 29.43
N ALA A 7 -7.88 -29.27 29.99
CA ALA A 7 -7.17 -29.87 31.11
C ALA A 7 -8.02 -29.95 32.38
N VAL A 8 -8.82 -28.91 32.68
CA VAL A 8 -9.75 -28.90 33.82
C VAL A 8 -10.86 -29.94 33.65
N MET A 9 -11.42 -30.08 32.44
CA MET A 9 -12.42 -31.12 32.16
C MET A 9 -11.86 -32.53 32.29
N ARG A 10 -10.67 -32.77 31.71
CA ARG A 10 -10.01 -34.07 31.78
C ARG A 10 -9.63 -34.44 33.22
N PHE A 11 -9.14 -33.49 34.01
CA PHE A 11 -8.78 -33.71 35.41
C PHE A 11 -10.00 -34.03 36.29
N ARG A 12 -11.19 -33.52 35.92
CA ARG A 12 -12.46 -33.88 36.58
C ARG A 12 -12.87 -35.32 36.24
N ASP A 13 -12.78 -35.73 34.98
CA ASP A 13 -13.16 -37.08 34.53
C ASP A 13 -12.30 -38.16 35.22
N GLU A 14 -11.03 -37.86 35.52
CA GLU A 14 -10.10 -38.75 36.22
C GLU A 14 -10.34 -38.85 37.75
N ARG A 15 -11.01 -37.86 38.38
CA ARG A 15 -11.39 -37.92 39.81
C ARG A 15 -12.84 -38.37 39.97
N SER A 16 -13.02 -39.67 40.16
CA SER A 16 -14.24 -40.42 40.48
C SER A 16 -14.91 -40.06 41.83
N THR A 17 -15.04 -38.78 42.16
CA THR A 17 -15.87 -38.26 43.26
C THR A 17 -17.04 -37.51 42.64
N PRO A 18 -18.30 -37.98 42.81
CA PRO A 18 -19.45 -37.36 42.19
C PRO A 18 -19.80 -36.07 42.94
N LEU A 19 -19.07 -34.98 42.64
CA LEU A 19 -19.67 -33.66 42.72
C LEU A 19 -20.91 -33.71 41.82
N SER A 20 -22.06 -33.33 42.37
CA SER A 20 -23.40 -33.68 41.89
C SER A 20 -23.57 -33.70 40.36
N LYS A 21 -24.29 -34.70 39.81
CA LYS A 21 -24.67 -34.80 38.39
C LYS A 21 -25.30 -33.52 37.81
N GLU A 22 -25.82 -32.62 38.66
CA GLU A 22 -26.32 -31.31 38.25
C GLU A 22 -25.23 -30.35 37.77
N LEU A 23 -24.02 -30.39 38.33
CA LEU A 23 -22.92 -29.48 37.97
C LEU A 23 -22.32 -29.82 36.60
N ASP A 24 -22.44 -31.07 36.16
CA ASP A 24 -21.90 -31.56 34.89
C ASP A 24 -22.42 -30.77 33.68
N GLY A 25 -23.72 -30.43 33.68
CA GLY A 25 -24.34 -29.64 32.63
C GLY A 25 -23.80 -28.21 32.56
N TYR A 26 -23.61 -27.57 33.72
CA TYR A 26 -23.05 -26.21 33.80
C TYR A 26 -21.58 -26.17 33.34
N PHE A 27 -20.78 -27.19 33.64
CA PHE A 27 -19.39 -27.27 33.17
C PHE A 27 -19.29 -27.49 31.66
N ASN A 28 -20.18 -28.31 31.08
CA ASN A 28 -20.23 -28.49 29.63
C ASN A 28 -20.61 -27.19 28.91
N ASP A 29 -21.61 -26.47 29.42
CA ASP A 29 -22.00 -25.17 28.88
C ASP A 29 -20.85 -24.14 28.97
N LEU A 30 -20.15 -24.09 30.11
CA LEU A 30 -18.97 -23.24 30.28
C LEU A 30 -17.87 -23.59 29.27
N TYR A 31 -17.61 -24.89 29.04
CA TYR A 31 -16.63 -25.32 28.05
C TYR A 31 -17.02 -24.89 26.64
N ASP A 32 -18.26 -25.13 26.23
CA ASP A 32 -18.77 -24.72 24.92
C ASP A 32 -18.70 -23.20 24.74
N HIS A 33 -18.96 -22.43 25.80
CA HIS A 33 -18.78 -20.98 25.78
C HIS A 33 -17.32 -20.56 25.63
N VAL A 34 -16.38 -21.18 26.35
CA VAL A 34 -14.96 -20.85 26.24
C VAL A 34 -14.40 -21.25 24.88
N VAL A 35 -14.79 -22.40 24.35
CA VAL A 35 -14.38 -22.86 23.01
C VAL A 35 -14.89 -21.88 21.95
N ARG A 36 -16.19 -21.54 21.96
CA ARG A 36 -16.77 -20.56 21.02
C ARG A 36 -16.10 -19.20 21.10
N ALA A 37 -15.86 -18.70 22.32
CA ALA A 37 -15.17 -17.42 22.52
C ALA A 37 -13.72 -17.46 21.99
N ALA A 38 -13.01 -18.58 22.18
CA ALA A 38 -11.66 -18.76 21.66
C ALA A 38 -11.65 -18.79 20.11
N GLU A 39 -12.58 -19.50 19.48
CA GLU A 39 -12.72 -19.54 18.02
C GLU A 39 -13.06 -18.18 17.43
N TRP A 40 -13.97 -17.42 18.07
CA TRP A 40 -14.27 -16.04 17.65
C TRP A 40 -13.09 -15.10 17.81
N THR A 41 -12.31 -15.26 18.88
CA THR A 41 -11.10 -14.46 19.10
C THR A 41 -10.06 -14.73 18.02
N GLU A 42 -9.90 -15.99 17.61
CA GLU A 42 -8.98 -16.37 16.53
C GLU A 42 -9.47 -15.86 15.17
N SER A 43 -10.76 -16.05 14.85
CA SER A 43 -11.35 -15.48 13.64
C SER A 43 -11.22 -13.95 13.59
N LEU A 44 -11.40 -13.27 14.71
CA LEU A 44 -11.23 -11.82 14.79
C LEU A 44 -9.75 -11.42 14.59
N ARG A 45 -8.81 -12.19 15.14
CA ARG A 45 -7.36 -11.98 14.91
C ARG A 45 -7.02 -12.10 13.43
N ASP A 46 -7.54 -13.12 12.75
CA ASP A 46 -7.31 -13.33 11.32
C ASP A 46 -7.89 -12.20 10.49
N LEU A 47 -9.12 -11.76 10.79
CA LEU A 47 -9.76 -10.64 10.12
C LEU A 47 -8.99 -9.32 10.33
N ILE A 48 -8.56 -9.05 11.56
CA ILE A 48 -7.75 -7.86 11.87
C ILE A 48 -6.44 -7.88 11.06
N SER A 49 -5.78 -9.04 11.00
CA SER A 49 -4.53 -9.20 10.25
C SER A 49 -4.76 -8.94 8.75
N SER A 50 -5.81 -9.51 8.17
CA SER A 50 -6.20 -9.26 6.78
C SER A 50 -6.54 -7.80 6.49
N VAL A 51 -7.22 -7.12 7.42
CA VAL A 51 -7.52 -5.69 7.30
C VAL A 51 -6.25 -4.85 7.34
N PHE A 52 -5.30 -5.17 8.22
CA PHE A 52 -4.01 -4.49 8.25
C PHE A 52 -3.22 -4.68 6.96
N GLU A 53 -3.13 -5.91 6.45
CA GLU A 53 -2.46 -6.21 5.18
C GLU A 53 -3.10 -5.48 3.99
N THR A 54 -4.43 -5.44 3.95
CA THR A 54 -5.18 -4.69 2.94
C THR A 54 -4.91 -3.19 3.05
N ASN A 55 -4.89 -2.65 4.27
CA ASN A 55 -4.62 -1.25 4.51
C ASN A 55 -3.21 -0.86 4.03
N LEU A 56 -2.20 -1.67 4.35
CA LEU A 56 -0.83 -1.47 3.85
C LEU A 56 -0.78 -1.52 2.33
N SER A 57 -1.46 -2.50 1.71
CA SER A 57 -1.53 -2.63 0.25
C SER A 57 -2.17 -1.39 -0.42
N LEU A 58 -3.22 -0.84 0.18
CA LEU A 58 -3.85 0.40 -0.29
C LEU A 58 -2.95 1.63 -0.11
N GLN A 59 -2.20 1.69 1.00
CA GLN A 59 -1.21 2.76 1.21
C GLN A 59 -0.10 2.71 0.16
N ASP A 60 0.44 1.52 -0.13
CA ASP A 60 1.47 1.32 -1.14
C ASP A 60 0.96 1.66 -2.54
N ALA A 61 -0.27 1.27 -2.88
CA ALA A 61 -0.90 1.63 -4.15
C ALA A 61 -1.03 3.17 -4.29
N ARG A 62 -1.44 3.85 -3.21
CA ARG A 62 -1.54 5.31 -3.17
C ARG A 62 -0.17 5.98 -3.28
N LEU A 63 0.86 5.44 -2.62
CA LEU A 63 2.22 5.94 -2.72
C LEU A 63 2.75 5.77 -4.15
N ASN A 64 2.51 4.64 -4.79
CA ASN A 64 2.90 4.39 -6.17
C ASN A 64 2.22 5.37 -7.15
N GLU A 65 0.94 5.66 -6.96
CA GLU A 65 0.20 6.71 -7.68
C GLU A 65 0.85 8.09 -7.53
N ILE A 66 1.19 8.47 -6.30
CA ILE A 66 1.85 9.75 -6.01
C ILE A 66 3.23 9.80 -6.67
N MET A 67 4.01 8.72 -6.57
CA MET A 67 5.35 8.62 -7.17
C MET A 67 5.30 8.75 -8.70
N LYS A 68 4.34 8.10 -9.36
CA LYS A 68 4.13 8.26 -10.81
C LYS A 68 3.87 9.72 -11.18
N LYS A 69 2.96 10.39 -10.46
CA LYS A 69 2.62 11.80 -10.68
C LYS A 69 3.83 12.72 -10.48
N LEU A 70 4.57 12.53 -9.39
CA LEU A 70 5.78 13.31 -9.10
C LEU A 70 6.85 13.12 -10.17
N ALA A 71 7.14 11.87 -10.56
CA ALA A 71 8.13 11.57 -11.59
C ALA A 71 7.72 12.13 -12.96
N ALA A 72 6.44 12.04 -13.33
CA ALA A 72 5.92 12.57 -14.59
C ALA A 72 6.07 14.09 -14.66
N TRP A 73 5.68 14.83 -13.61
CA TRP A 73 5.86 16.28 -13.54
C TRP A 73 7.34 16.69 -13.53
N ALA A 74 8.19 15.96 -12.79
CA ALA A 74 9.63 16.20 -12.78
C ALA A 74 10.24 16.03 -14.17
N ALA A 75 9.85 14.99 -14.92
CA ALA A 75 10.30 14.77 -16.28
C ALA A 75 9.86 15.88 -17.25
N ILE A 76 8.62 16.37 -17.14
CA ILE A 76 8.14 17.50 -17.93
C ILE A 76 8.95 18.77 -17.65
N ILE A 77 9.26 19.06 -16.38
CA ILE A 77 10.06 20.23 -15.98
C ILE A 77 11.53 20.09 -16.42
N ALA A 78 12.07 18.87 -16.42
CA ALA A 78 13.46 18.62 -16.82
C ALA A 78 13.73 18.97 -18.29
N VAL A 79 12.74 18.88 -19.18
CA VAL A 79 12.90 19.20 -20.61
C VAL A 79 13.27 20.67 -20.83
N PRO A 80 12.47 21.68 -20.39
CA PRO A 80 12.87 23.08 -20.46
C PRO A 80 14.23 23.36 -19.82
N THR A 81 14.52 22.76 -18.66
CA THR A 81 15.81 22.98 -17.97
C THR A 81 16.98 22.44 -18.78
N ALA A 82 16.87 21.25 -19.37
CA ALA A 82 17.93 20.68 -20.19
C ALA A 82 18.14 21.46 -21.49
N VAL A 83 17.06 21.88 -22.16
CA VAL A 83 17.14 22.65 -23.41
C VAL A 83 17.71 24.04 -23.15
N THR A 84 17.23 24.75 -22.12
CA THR A 84 17.79 26.06 -21.77
C THR A 84 19.25 25.95 -21.30
N GLY A 85 19.62 24.87 -20.61
CA GLY A 85 21.00 24.58 -20.25
C GLY A 85 21.92 24.36 -21.45
N TRP A 86 21.46 23.69 -22.51
CA TRP A 86 22.21 23.51 -23.75
C TRP A 86 22.34 24.81 -24.55
N PHE A 87 21.22 25.49 -24.82
CA PHE A 87 21.20 26.72 -25.62
C PHE A 87 21.79 27.94 -24.90
N GLY A 88 21.90 27.89 -23.56
CA GLY A 88 22.52 28.91 -22.73
C GLY A 88 24.05 28.81 -22.61
N GLN A 89 24.69 27.84 -23.26
CA GLN A 89 26.16 27.73 -23.26
C GLN A 89 26.78 28.85 -24.09
N ASN A 90 27.88 29.42 -23.59
CA ASN A 90 28.67 30.43 -24.30
C ASN A 90 29.61 29.81 -25.35
N ILE A 91 29.11 28.85 -26.13
CA ILE A 91 29.87 28.11 -27.14
C ILE A 91 29.16 28.34 -28.50
N PRO A 92 29.88 28.71 -29.57
CA PRO A 92 29.27 28.93 -30.87
C PRO A 92 28.76 27.61 -31.45
N TYR A 93 27.44 27.47 -31.50
CA TYR A 93 26.69 26.41 -32.18
C TYR A 93 25.96 26.97 -33.41
N PRO A 94 25.50 26.12 -34.35
CA PRO A 94 24.69 26.58 -35.48
C PRO A 94 23.41 27.32 -35.00
N GLY A 95 23.33 28.64 -35.24
CA GLY A 95 22.23 29.50 -34.74
C GLY A 95 22.53 30.25 -33.44
N PHE A 96 23.78 30.26 -32.96
CA PHE A 96 24.22 31.02 -31.78
C PHE A 96 24.10 32.53 -32.00
N SER A 97 23.52 33.24 -31.03
CA SER A 97 23.21 34.69 -31.09
C SER A 97 22.28 35.13 -32.24
N GLU A 98 21.60 34.19 -32.88
CA GLU A 98 20.60 34.46 -33.90
C GLU A 98 19.18 34.14 -33.39
N ALA A 99 18.17 34.85 -33.92
CA ALA A 99 16.76 34.57 -33.59
C ALA A 99 16.36 33.12 -33.90
N PHE A 100 17.02 32.50 -34.90
CA PHE A 100 16.77 31.12 -35.27
C PHE A 100 17.07 30.13 -34.13
N GLY A 101 18.16 30.32 -33.38
CA GLY A 101 18.48 29.49 -32.21
C GLY A 101 17.43 29.59 -31.10
N LEU A 102 16.89 30.79 -30.87
CA LEU A 102 15.75 31.01 -29.97
C LEU A 102 14.52 30.21 -30.43
N PHE A 103 14.12 30.32 -31.70
CA PHE A 103 12.96 29.60 -32.23
C PHE A 103 13.14 28.08 -32.14
N GLN A 104 14.33 27.57 -32.44
CA GLN A 104 14.63 26.14 -32.30
C GLN A 104 14.51 25.68 -30.84
N SER A 105 15.05 26.43 -29.88
CA SER A 105 14.97 26.09 -28.46
C SER A 105 13.52 26.06 -27.96
N VAL A 106 12.71 27.07 -28.31
CA VAL A 106 11.30 27.15 -27.93
C VAL A 106 10.50 26.01 -28.54
N LEU A 107 10.76 25.66 -29.80
CA LEU A 107 10.11 24.54 -30.46
C LEU A 107 10.44 23.21 -29.77
N LEU A 108 11.70 22.96 -29.42
CA LEU A 108 12.13 21.75 -28.70
C LEU A 108 11.48 21.66 -27.31
N ILE A 109 11.40 22.78 -26.59
CA ILE A 109 10.74 22.84 -25.29
C ILE A 109 9.25 22.51 -25.43
N LEU A 110 8.55 23.15 -26.37
CA LEU A 110 7.13 22.91 -26.61
C LEU A 110 6.88 21.46 -27.02
N VAL A 111 7.56 20.97 -28.05
CA VAL A 111 7.36 19.60 -28.56
C VAL A 111 7.71 18.56 -27.49
N GLY A 112 8.81 18.73 -26.77
CA GLY A 112 9.24 17.80 -25.73
C GLY A 112 8.29 17.79 -24.53
N SER A 113 7.92 18.96 -24.02
CA SER A 113 7.06 19.08 -22.84
C SER A 113 5.63 18.63 -23.12
N VAL A 114 5.07 19.03 -24.27
CA VAL A 114 3.73 18.63 -24.71
C VAL A 114 3.70 17.16 -25.08
N GLY A 115 4.75 16.66 -25.75
CA GLY A 115 4.89 15.24 -26.07
C GLY A 115 4.89 14.37 -24.82
N LEU A 116 5.71 14.72 -23.82
CA LEU A 116 5.72 14.01 -22.53
C LEU A 116 4.37 14.11 -21.80
N TYR A 117 3.72 15.27 -21.82
CA TYR A 117 2.39 15.42 -21.23
C TYR A 117 1.37 14.46 -21.85
N PHE A 118 1.32 14.36 -23.18
CA PHE A 118 0.41 13.42 -23.86
C PHE A 118 0.75 11.96 -23.58
N VAL A 119 2.04 11.61 -23.53
CA VAL A 119 2.48 10.26 -23.20
C VAL A 119 2.06 9.90 -21.77
N PHE A 120 2.37 10.74 -20.78
CA PHE A 120 2.01 10.47 -19.39
C PHE A 120 0.50 10.45 -19.17
N ARG A 121 -0.26 11.30 -19.86
CA ARG A 121 -1.72 11.28 -19.83
C ARG A 121 -2.31 10.02 -20.46
N ARG A 122 -1.69 9.46 -21.49
CA ARG A 122 -2.11 8.18 -22.09
C ARG A 122 -1.90 6.99 -21.14
N PHE A 123 -0.92 7.08 -20.26
CA PHE A 123 -0.61 6.04 -19.28
C PHE A 123 -1.30 6.25 -17.92
N ASP A 124 -2.20 7.24 -17.79
CA ASP A 124 -2.86 7.63 -16.53
C ASP A 124 -1.87 8.00 -15.41
N TRP A 125 -0.70 8.53 -15.76
CA TRP A 125 0.25 9.06 -14.77
C TRP A 125 -0.09 10.50 -14.37
N ILE A 126 -0.84 11.21 -15.22
CA ILE A 126 -1.34 12.60 -15.05
C ILE A 126 -2.74 12.69 -15.64
#